data_AF-A0A839A9A2-F1
#
_entry.id   AF-A0A839A9A2-F1
#
_cell.length_a   1.000
_cell.length_b   1.000
_cell.length_c   1.000
_cell.angle_alpha   90.00
_cell.angle_beta   90.00
_cell.angle_gamma   90.00
#
_symmetry.space_group_name_H-M   'P 1'
#
loop_
_entity.id
_entity.type
_entity.pdbx_description
1 polymer ?
#
loop_
_entity_poly.entity_id
_entity_poly.type
_entity_poly.pdbx_seq_one_letter_code
_entity_poly.pdbx_strand_id
1 'polypeptide(L)'
;MAAVPLAPPARVLAVTALLFAVHLAEITLYATAYALAEHGFLIGSFVGEPIMAPLDYFYFSATTYTSLGVGDIFPTRHMRFLTGVEALNGLLLIAWSASFLFGLMNRVWEWQPCVRPGR
;
A
#
# COMPACT_ATOMS: atom_id res chain seq x y z
N MET A 1 -23.53 -11.42 -15.15
CA MET A 1 -22.43 -10.52 -14.78
C MET A 1 -23.03 -9.13 -14.59
N ALA A 2 -23.01 -8.58 -13.37
CA ALA A 2 -23.58 -7.25 -13.12
C ALA A 2 -22.75 -6.18 -13.86
N ALA A 3 -23.38 -5.45 -14.78
CA ALA A 3 -22.72 -4.37 -15.49
C ALA A 3 -22.75 -3.12 -14.60
N VAL A 4 -21.58 -2.70 -14.08
CA VAL A 4 -21.45 -1.41 -13.41
C VAL A 4 -21.62 -0.31 -14.48
N PRO A 5 -22.65 0.55 -14.40
CA PRO A 5 -23.00 1.51 -15.45
C PRO A 5 -22.11 2.76 -15.39
N LEU A 6 -20.78 2.58 -15.45
CA LEU A 6 -19.80 3.67 -15.48
C LEU A 6 -19.11 3.75 -16.85
N ALA A 7 -18.71 4.94 -17.27
CA ALA A 7 -17.85 5.11 -18.44
C ALA A 7 -16.47 4.45 -18.22
N PRO A 8 -15.74 4.00 -19.26
CA PRO A 8 -14.46 3.32 -19.11
C PRO A 8 -13.43 4.06 -18.24
N PRO A 9 -13.20 5.38 -18.41
CA PRO A 9 -12.26 6.13 -17.55
C PRO A 9 -12.74 6.19 -16.09
N ALA A 10 -14.04 6.35 -15.87
CA ALA A 10 -14.62 6.39 -14.52
C ALA A 10 -14.47 5.06 -13.79
N ARG A 11 -14.53 3.92 -14.48
CA ARG A 11 -14.25 2.59 -13.89
C ARG A 11 -12.80 2.48 -13.43
N VAL A 12 -11.84 2.91 -14.25
CA VAL A 12 -10.42 2.88 -13.89
C VAL A 12 -10.18 3.74 -12.64
N LEU A 13 -10.69 4.97 -12.62
CA LEU A 13 -10.56 5.85 -11.45
C LEU A 13 -11.20 5.28 -10.19
N ALA A 14 -12.41 4.69 -10.30
CA ALA A 14 -13.08 4.06 -9.18
C ALA A 14 -12.28 2.88 -8.62
N VAL A 15 -11.70 2.04 -9.50
CA VAL A 15 -10.84 0.93 -9.08
C VAL A 15 -9.54 1.44 -8.45
N THR A 16 -8.91 2.48 -9.00
CA THR A 16 -7.72 3.09 -8.40
C THR A 16 -8.01 3.63 -7.00
N ALA A 17 -9.12 4.35 -6.81
CA ALA A 17 -9.53 4.87 -5.52
C ALA A 17 -9.82 3.75 -4.51
N LEU A 18 -10.46 2.66 -4.97
CA LEU A 18 -10.69 1.47 -4.15
C LEU A 18 -9.37 0.81 -3.73
N LEU A 19 -8.43 0.61 -4.66
CA LEU A 19 -7.12 0.04 -4.36
C LEU A 19 -6.37 0.90 -3.34
N PHE A 20 -6.37 2.22 -3.51
CA PHE A 20 -5.78 3.13 -2.54
C PHE A 20 -6.40 2.97 -1.14
N ALA A 21 -7.73 2.89 -1.05
CA ALA A 21 -8.42 2.67 0.23
C ALA A 21 -8.06 1.31 0.86
N VAL A 22 -7.91 0.25 0.05
CA VAL A 22 -7.46 -1.07 0.53
C VAL A 22 -6.04 -0.99 1.08
N HIS A 23 -5.12 -0.29 0.42
CA HIS A 23 -3.75 -0.13 0.92
C HIS A 23 -3.72 0.66 2.25
N LEU A 24 -4.55 1.70 2.38
CA LEU A 24 -4.69 2.41 3.66
C LEU A 24 -5.22 1.49 4.78
N ALA A 25 -6.14 0.58 4.46
CA ALA A 25 -6.64 -0.39 5.43
C ALA A 25 -5.54 -1.40 5.84
N GLU A 26 -4.71 -1.84 4.90
CA GLU A 26 -3.57 -2.74 5.17
C GLU A 26 -2.49 -2.05 6.01
N ILE A 27 -2.18 -0.79 5.71
CA ILE A 27 -1.29 0.05 6.53
C ILE A 27 -1.86 0.19 7.94
N THR A 28 -3.16 0.46 8.07
CA THR A 28 -3.82 0.54 9.39
C THR A 28 -3.70 -0.78 10.15
N LEU A 29 -3.85 -1.93 9.46
CA LEU A 29 -3.69 -3.25 10.05
C LEU A 29 -2.26 -3.43 10.62
N TYR A 30 -1.22 -3.10 9.86
CA TYR A 30 0.16 -3.17 10.37
C TYR A 30 0.44 -2.17 11.48
N ALA A 31 -0.07 -0.95 11.40
CA ALA A 31 0.00 0.03 12.48
C ALA A 31 -0.58 -0.53 13.79
N THR A 32 -1.74 -1.19 13.74
CA THR A 32 -2.32 -1.85 14.91
C THR A 32 -1.47 -3.03 15.39
N ALA A 33 -0.87 -3.79 14.47
CA ALA A 33 0.03 -4.88 14.81
C ALA A 33 1.29 -4.39 15.55
N TYR A 34 1.84 -3.22 15.18
CA TYR A 34 2.95 -2.61 15.91
C TYR A 34 2.55 -2.15 17.31
N ALA A 35 1.39 -1.50 17.45
CA ALA A 35 0.90 -1.09 18.77
C ALA A 35 0.67 -2.31 19.69
N LEU A 36 0.14 -3.42 19.15
CA LEU A 36 -0.02 -4.67 19.89
C LEU A 36 1.33 -5.35 20.18
N ALA A 37 2.29 -5.29 19.27
CA ALA A 37 3.64 -5.83 19.46
C ALA A 37 4.40 -5.10 20.57
N GLU A 38 4.30 -3.77 20.61
CA GLU A 38 4.96 -2.93 21.60
C GLU A 38 4.29 -2.98 22.97
N HIS A 39 2.96 -2.89 23.05
CA HIS A 39 2.25 -2.80 24.34
C HIS A 39 1.66 -4.11 24.85
N GLY A 40 1.27 -5.03 23.94
CA GLY A 40 0.63 -6.29 24.30
C GLY A 40 1.62 -7.44 24.45
N PHE A 41 2.46 -7.65 23.44
CA PHE A 41 3.40 -8.77 23.40
C PHE A 41 4.80 -8.43 23.94
N LEU A 42 5.12 -7.13 24.08
CA LEU A 42 6.40 -6.63 24.57
C LEU A 42 7.62 -7.21 23.80
N ILE A 43 7.47 -7.43 22.50
CA ILE A 43 8.49 -8.10 21.65
C ILE A 43 9.52 -7.12 21.06
N GLY A 44 9.38 -5.84 21.35
CA GLY A 44 10.26 -4.76 20.94
C GLY A 44 9.68 -3.40 21.32
N SER A 45 10.40 -2.35 20.95
CA SER A 45 9.97 -0.95 21.08
C SER A 45 10.53 -0.14 19.91
N PHE A 46 10.19 1.14 19.85
CA PHE A 46 10.81 2.09 18.91
C PHE A 46 11.95 2.91 19.54
N VAL A 47 12.86 3.38 18.69
CA VAL A 47 13.93 4.33 19.01
C VAL A 47 13.97 5.39 17.89
N GLY A 48 14.42 6.60 18.20
CA GLY A 48 14.40 7.74 17.28
C GLY A 48 13.34 8.75 17.73
N GLU A 49 12.55 9.27 16.79
CA GLU A 49 11.37 10.07 17.13
C GLU A 49 10.40 9.24 17.98
N PRO A 50 9.90 9.77 19.11
CA PRO A 50 9.04 9.04 20.02
C PRO A 50 7.65 8.82 19.41
N ILE A 51 7.09 7.63 19.65
CA ILE A 51 5.70 7.33 19.34
C ILE A 51 4.81 7.91 20.45
N MET A 52 4.03 8.94 20.12
CA MET A 52 3.21 9.70 21.09
C MET A 52 1.71 9.57 20.81
N ALA A 53 1.33 9.21 19.58
CA ALA A 53 -0.04 9.08 19.15
C ALA A 53 -0.24 7.87 18.22
N PRO A 54 -1.48 7.36 18.07
CA PRO A 54 -1.80 6.29 17.12
C PRO A 54 -1.38 6.60 15.67
N LEU A 55 -1.36 7.88 15.31
CA LEU A 55 -0.95 8.33 13.98
C LEU A 55 0.54 8.07 13.69
N ASP A 56 1.40 8.02 14.72
CA ASP A 56 2.82 7.78 14.53
C ASP A 56 3.09 6.32 14.14
N TYR A 57 2.32 5.37 14.68
CA TYR A 57 2.32 3.97 14.21
C TYR A 57 1.85 3.86 12.76
N PHE A 58 0.80 4.61 12.40
CA PHE A 58 0.31 4.65 11.03
C PHE A 58 1.36 5.23 10.07
N TYR A 59 2.04 6.30 10.48
CA TYR A 59 3.13 6.89 9.72
C TYR A 59 4.30 5.90 9.52
N PHE A 60 4.76 5.26 10.61
CA PHE A 60 5.82 4.25 10.53
C PHE A 60 5.44 3.08 9.61
N SER A 61 4.21 2.58 9.75
CA SER A 61 3.67 1.53 8.88
C SER A 61 3.59 1.98 7.42
N ALA A 62 3.08 3.18 7.14
CA ALA A 62 2.96 3.70 5.78
C ALA A 62 4.34 3.81 5.09
N THR A 63 5.34 4.35 5.79
CA THR A 63 6.70 4.49 5.26
C THR A 63 7.37 3.13 5.06
N THR A 64 7.07 2.14 5.91
CA THR A 64 7.60 0.77 5.80
C THR A 64 6.92 0.00 4.66
N TYR A 65 5.59 -0.04 4.64
CA TYR A 65 4.76 -0.73 3.65
C TYR A 65 5.07 -0.29 2.22
N THR A 66 5.31 1.02 2.03
CA THR A 66 5.67 1.59 0.72
C THR A 66 7.15 1.50 0.39
N SER A 67 7.97 0.90 1.27
CA SER A 67 9.43 0.85 1.18
C SER A 67 10.13 2.22 1.13
N LEU A 68 9.44 3.30 1.53
CA LEU A 68 10.01 4.65 1.57
C LEU A 68 11.13 4.75 2.62
N GLY A 69 10.89 4.22 3.82
CA GLY A 69 11.90 4.08 4.88
C GLY A 69 12.59 5.40 5.28
N VAL A 70 11.81 6.39 5.74
CA VAL A 70 12.32 7.74 6.09
C VAL A 70 13.49 7.69 7.10
N GLY A 71 13.46 6.74 8.03
CA GLY A 71 14.58 6.49 8.95
C GLY A 71 14.66 7.47 10.11
N ASP A 72 13.54 8.02 10.54
CA ASP A 72 13.36 8.82 11.77
C ASP A 72 12.90 7.95 12.96
N ILE A 73 12.13 6.90 12.69
CA ILE A 73 11.65 5.92 13.67
C ILE A 73 12.24 4.54 13.33
N PHE A 74 12.80 3.87 14.33
CA PHE A 74 13.46 2.57 14.17
C PHE A 74 12.87 1.49 15.10
N PRO A 75 12.45 0.32 14.56
CA PRO A 75 11.97 -0.78 15.37
C PRO A 75 13.14 -1.53 16.02
N THR A 76 12.95 -2.03 17.23
CA THR A 76 13.97 -2.82 17.95
C THR A 76 13.53 -4.27 18.18
N ARG A 77 14.50 -5.10 18.56
CA ARG A 77 14.29 -6.53 18.88
C ARG A 77 13.53 -7.27 17.77
N HIS A 78 12.47 -7.99 18.10
CA HIS A 78 11.73 -8.82 17.15
C HIS A 78 10.79 -8.02 16.25
N MET A 79 10.49 -6.75 16.57
CA MET A 79 9.69 -5.89 15.68
C MET A 79 10.38 -5.66 14.34
N ARG A 80 11.71 -5.74 14.28
CA ARG A 80 12.49 -5.68 13.02
C ARG A 80 12.07 -6.76 12.02
N PHE A 81 11.69 -7.94 12.50
CA PHE A 81 11.21 -9.01 11.64
C PHE A 81 9.84 -8.67 11.06
N LEU A 82 8.92 -8.15 11.88
CA LEU A 82 7.60 -7.68 11.43
C LEU A 82 7.74 -6.57 10.37
N THR A 83 8.65 -5.62 10.58
CA THR A 83 8.97 -4.55 9.62
C THR A 83 9.50 -5.08 8.30
N GLY A 84 10.37 -6.09 8.32
CA GLY A 84 10.84 -6.73 7.09
C GLY A 84 9.70 -7.42 6.32
N VAL A 85 8.81 -8.11 7.04
CA VAL A 85 7.63 -8.77 6.44
C VAL A 85 6.66 -7.74 5.85
N GLU A 86 6.38 -6.66 6.57
CA GLU A 86 5.52 -5.58 6.09
C GLU A 86 6.06 -4.94 4.82
N ALA A 87 7.35 -4.58 4.79
CA ALA A 87 7.96 -3.95 3.62
C ALA A 87 7.90 -4.86 2.39
N LEU A 88 8.19 -6.16 2.56
CA LEU A 88 8.11 -7.15 1.49
C LEU A 88 6.66 -7.31 0.99
N ASN A 89 5.71 -7.44 1.91
CA ASN A 89 4.30 -7.65 1.60
C ASN A 89 3.68 -6.42 0.94
N GLY A 90 3.96 -5.22 1.45
CA GLY A 90 3.45 -3.97 0.88
C GLY A 90 3.96 -3.73 -0.53
N LEU A 91 5.25 -3.95 -0.78
CA LEU A 91 5.82 -3.89 -2.13
C LEU A 91 5.13 -4.88 -3.09
N LEU A 92 4.90 -6.11 -2.63
CA LEU A 92 4.21 -7.14 -3.42
C LEU A 92 2.78 -6.70 -3.78
N LEU A 93 2.00 -6.20 -2.81
CA LEU A 93 0.61 -5.80 -3.00
C LEU A 93 0.47 -4.56 -3.88
N ILE A 94 1.37 -3.58 -3.74
CA ILE A 94 1.43 -2.41 -4.63
C ILE A 94 1.73 -2.84 -6.07
N ALA A 95 2.75 -3.66 -6.28
CA ALA A 95 3.13 -4.15 -7.61
C ALA A 95 2.00 -4.97 -8.26
N TRP A 96 1.31 -5.79 -7.46
CA TRP A 96 0.20 -6.60 -7.94
C TRP A 96 -1.00 -5.73 -8.33
N SER A 97 -1.30 -4.71 -7.52
CA SER A 97 -2.37 -3.75 -7.79
C SER A 97 -2.15 -2.97 -9.07
N ALA A 98 -0.91 -2.50 -9.31
CA ALA A 98 -0.53 -1.88 -10.57
C ALA A 98 -0.73 -2.82 -11.77
N SER A 99 -0.34 -4.10 -11.62
CA SER A 99 -0.50 -5.11 -12.67
C SER A 99 -1.97 -5.38 -13.00
N PHE A 100 -2.84 -5.48 -11.99
CA PHE A 100 -4.28 -5.64 -12.18
C PHE A 100 -4.93 -4.40 -12.80
N LEU A 101 -4.55 -3.21 -12.35
CA LEU A 101 -5.05 -1.96 -12.91
C LEU A 101 -4.67 -1.83 -14.39
N PHE A 102 -3.43 -2.18 -14.74
CA PHE A 102 -2.98 -2.24 -16.13
C PHE A 102 -3.79 -3.26 -16.95
N GLY A 103 -4.01 -4.46 -16.39
CA GLY A 103 -4.86 -5.47 -17.02
C GLY A 103 -6.30 -5.01 -17.23
N LEU A 104 -6.86 -4.22 -16.31
CA LEU A 104 -8.17 -3.59 -16.44
C LEU A 104 -8.17 -2.57 -17.57
N MET A 105 -7.20 -1.64 -17.58
CA MET A 105 -7.07 -0.61 -18.62
C MET A 105 -7.02 -1.23 -20.01
N ASN A 106 -6.25 -2.31 -20.22
CA ASN A 106 -6.17 -3.00 -21.50
C ASN A 106 -7.50 -3.63 -21.96
N ARG A 107 -8.43 -3.91 -21.05
CA ARG A 107 -9.76 -4.45 -21.38
C ARG A 107 -10.80 -3.36 -21.64
N VAL A 108 -10.65 -2.20 -21.01
CA VAL A 108 -11.66 -1.12 -21.06
C VAL A 108 -11.29 0.01 -22.01
N TRP A 109 -10.01 0.18 -22.34
CA TRP A 109 -9.53 1.28 -23.17
C TRP A 109 -9.39 0.82 -24.62
N GLU A 110 -10.00 1.57 -25.55
CA GLU A 110 -9.72 1.45 -26.97
C GLU A 110 -8.44 2.22 -27.28
N TRP A 111 -7.30 1.52 -27.23
CA TRP A 111 -6.03 2.09 -27.62
C TRP A 111 -6.12 2.55 -29.07
N GLN A 112 -5.83 3.84 -29.33
CA GLN A 112 -5.76 4.34 -30.70
C GLN A 112 -4.72 3.51 -31.46
N PRO A 113 -5.08 2.91 -32.61
CA PRO A 113 -4.12 2.20 -33.44
C PRO A 113 -3.00 3.16 -33.82
N CYS A 114 -1.75 2.73 -33.67
CA CYS A 114 -0.62 3.48 -34.20
C CYS A 114 -0.79 3.61 -35.72
N VAL A 115 -1.16 4.80 -36.18
CA VAL A 115 -1.26 5.10 -37.62
C VAL A 115 0.16 5.10 -38.16
N ARG A 116 0.49 4.13 -39.02
CA ARG A 116 1.75 4.15 -39.76
C ARG A 116 1.81 5.47 -40.55
N PRO A 117 2.87 6.30 -40.44
CA PRO A 117 2.98 7.52 -41.24
C PRO A 117 2.83 7.15 -42.72
N GLY A 118 1.96 7.87 -43.43
CA GLY A 118 1.74 7.68 -44.86
C GLY A 118 3.09 7.77 -45.61
N ARG A 119 3.32 6.80 -46.50
CA ARG A 119 4.47 6.79 -47.40
C ARG A 119 4.40 7.96 -48.38
#